data_AF-A0A2V7KUD2-F1
#
_entry.id   AF-A0A2V7KUD2-F1
#
_cell.length_a   1.000
_cell.length_b   1.000
_cell.length_c   1.000
_cell.angle_alpha   90.00
_cell.angle_beta   90.00
_cell.angle_gamma   90.00
#
_symmetry.space_group_name_H-M   'P 1'
#
loop_
_entity.id
_entity.type
_entity.pdbx_description
1 polymer ?
#
loop_
_entity_poly.entity_id
_entity_poly.type
_entity_poly.pdbx_seq_one_letter_code
_entity_poly.pdbx_strand_id
1 'polypeptide(L)'
;MLNRSKLAAVGLLAAVFLAGGLAGWGGREAAERDGRGGPRRGPDAMVEYLSRELDLSAAQRDSVRAIFARHRPETDSLWARVRPRFDSIKTRMRAEIDAQLTPEQRTRHQQLIDRAEHQRREREDSTKGKAVGGGSH
;
A
#
# COMPACT_ATOMS: atom_id res chain seq x y z
N MET A 1 -9.91 -20.15 29.74
CA MET A 1 -10.40 -21.21 28.83
C MET A 1 -10.59 -20.59 27.46
N LEU A 2 -9.69 -20.82 26.50
CA LEU A 2 -9.87 -20.31 25.14
C LEU A 2 -11.01 -21.10 24.49
N ASN A 3 -12.12 -20.42 24.21
CA ASN A 3 -13.27 -21.03 23.53
C ASN A 3 -12.81 -21.60 22.19
N ARG A 4 -13.13 -22.87 21.93
CA ARG A 4 -12.81 -23.58 20.66
C ARG A 4 -13.17 -22.76 19.43
N SER A 5 -14.21 -21.92 19.51
CA SER A 5 -14.66 -21.01 18.47
C SER A 5 -13.70 -19.84 18.20
N LYS A 6 -13.03 -19.30 19.21
CA LYS A 6 -11.99 -18.26 19.04
C LYS A 6 -10.71 -18.84 18.45
N LEU A 7 -10.33 -20.04 18.89
CA LEU A 7 -9.20 -20.78 18.31
C LEU A 7 -9.47 -21.17 16.85
N ALA A 8 -10.70 -21.58 16.52
CA ALA A 8 -11.12 -21.87 15.15
C ALA A 8 -11.09 -20.62 14.26
N ALA A 9 -11.58 -19.47 14.76
CA ALA A 9 -11.58 -18.21 14.00
C ALA A 9 -10.16 -17.69 13.74
N VAL A 10 -9.27 -17.77 14.73
CA VAL A 10 -7.86 -17.37 14.57
C VAL A 10 -7.12 -18.32 13.63
N GLY A 11 -7.39 -19.63 13.72
CA GLY A 11 -6.86 -20.62 12.79
C GLY A 11 -7.32 -20.41 11.35
N LEU A 12 -8.59 -20.07 11.16
CA LEU A 12 -9.16 -19.77 9.83
C LEU A 12 -8.54 -18.50 9.23
N LEU A 13 -8.35 -17.44 10.03
CA LEU A 13 -7.69 -16.20 9.58
C LEU A 13 -6.23 -16.43 9.19
N ALA A 14 -5.48 -17.22 9.97
CA ALA A 14 -4.10 -17.56 9.64
C ALA A 14 -4.03 -18.42 8.35
N ALA A 15 -4.97 -19.35 8.16
CA ALA A 15 -5.06 -20.18 6.96
C ALA A 15 -5.40 -19.35 5.71
N VAL A 16 -6.30 -18.36 5.81
CA VAL A 16 -6.63 -17.44 4.69
C VAL A 16 -5.42 -16.55 4.34
N PHE A 17 -4.66 -16.11 5.34
CA PHE A 17 -3.45 -15.31 5.11
C PHE A 17 -2.32 -16.12 4.45
N LEU A 18 -2.16 -17.38 4.84
CA LEU A 18 -1.19 -18.31 4.22
C LEU A 18 -1.63 -18.76 2.82
N ALA A 19 -2.93 -18.98 2.60
CA ALA A 19 -3.49 -19.27 1.28
C ALA A 19 -3.41 -18.07 0.33
N GLY A 20 -3.64 -16.85 0.83
CA GLY A 20 -3.45 -15.60 0.09
C GLY A 20 -1.98 -15.30 -0.23
N GLY A 21 -1.05 -15.75 0.61
CA GLY A 21 0.39 -15.63 0.37
C GLY A 21 0.93 -16.54 -0.74
N LEU A 22 0.25 -17.65 -1.04
CA LEU A 22 0.67 -18.61 -2.08
C LEU A 22 -0.08 -18.43 -3.42
N ALA A 23 -1.22 -17.73 -3.44
CA ALA A 23 -1.97 -17.43 -4.67
C ALA A 23 -1.34 -16.32 -5.55
N GLY A 24 -0.29 -15.64 -5.07
CA GLY A 24 0.36 -14.54 -5.79
C GLY A 24 1.28 -14.93 -6.95
N TRP A 25 1.47 -16.22 -7.25
CA TRP A 25 2.43 -16.67 -8.28
C TRP A 25 1.79 -17.27 -9.54
N GLY A 26 0.47 -17.51 -9.58
CA GLY A 26 -0.15 -18.39 -10.58
C GLY A 26 -1.21 -17.82 -11.54
N GLY A 27 -1.42 -16.50 -11.60
CA GLY A 27 -2.52 -15.91 -12.39
C GLY A 27 -2.06 -14.93 -13.45
N ARG A 28 -1.44 -15.42 -14.55
CA ARG A 28 -0.89 -14.58 -15.63
C ARG A 28 -1.86 -14.20 -16.75
N GLU A 29 -3.16 -14.48 -16.66
CA GLU A 29 -4.10 -14.21 -17.78
C GLU A 29 -5.44 -13.54 -17.37
N ALA A 30 -5.41 -12.66 -16.39
CA ALA A 30 -6.47 -11.65 -16.19
C ALA A 30 -5.89 -10.22 -16.17
N ALA A 31 -4.77 -10.02 -16.87
CA ALA A 31 -3.93 -8.82 -16.81
C ALA A 31 -4.37 -7.68 -17.74
N GLU A 32 -5.64 -7.62 -18.15
CA GLU A 32 -6.14 -6.52 -18.98
C GLU A 32 -7.53 -6.05 -18.50
N ARG A 33 -7.57 -5.33 -17.37
CA ARG A 33 -8.55 -4.24 -17.17
C ARG A 33 -8.32 -3.27 -16.01
N ASP A 34 -7.35 -3.47 -15.11
CA ASP A 34 -7.07 -2.49 -14.06
C ASP A 34 -5.85 -1.62 -14.38
N GLY A 35 -6.15 -0.48 -14.99
CA GLY A 35 -5.21 0.59 -15.25
C GLY A 35 -4.57 1.15 -13.97
N ARG A 36 -3.27 0.92 -13.82
CA ARG A 36 -2.25 1.86 -13.31
C ARG A 36 -2.65 2.73 -12.11
N GLY A 37 -2.68 2.12 -10.94
CA GLY A 37 -2.46 2.81 -9.67
C GLY A 37 -1.84 1.85 -8.68
N GLY A 38 -0.60 2.09 -8.25
CA GLY A 38 -0.07 1.41 -7.07
C GLY A 38 -1.09 1.51 -5.93
N PRO A 39 -1.27 0.44 -5.11
CA PRO A 39 -2.36 0.36 -4.16
C PRO A 39 -2.40 1.65 -3.36
N ARG A 40 -3.56 2.31 -3.37
CA ARG A 40 -3.81 3.56 -2.65
C ARG A 40 -3.28 3.35 -1.21
N ARG A 41 -2.11 3.91 -0.90
CA ARG A 41 -1.40 3.65 0.36
C ARG A 41 -1.98 4.58 1.43
N GLY A 42 -3.10 4.17 2.00
CA GLY A 42 -3.73 4.86 3.12
C GLY A 42 -4.71 3.93 3.83
N PRO A 43 -4.94 4.13 5.14
CA PRO A 43 -5.94 3.40 5.90
C PRO A 43 -7.29 3.29 5.18
N ASP A 44 -7.74 4.39 4.55
CA ASP A 44 -9.03 4.46 3.85
C ASP A 44 -9.12 3.56 2.64
N ALA A 45 -8.02 3.41 1.91
CA ALA A 45 -7.98 2.55 0.75
C ALA A 45 -7.91 1.08 1.12
N MET A 46 -7.25 0.75 2.23
CA MET A 46 -7.28 -0.61 2.77
C MET A 46 -8.68 -0.94 3.27
N VAL A 47 -9.35 0.00 3.95
CA VAL A 47 -10.76 -0.14 4.34
C VAL A 47 -11.64 -0.32 3.11
N GLU A 48 -11.50 0.48 2.05
CA GLU A 48 -12.28 0.33 0.82
C GLU A 48 -12.04 -1.00 0.12
N TYR A 49 -10.79 -1.47 0.09
CA TYR A 49 -10.44 -2.78 -0.47
C TYR A 49 -11.11 -3.89 0.32
N LEU A 50 -10.95 -3.91 1.64
CA LEU A 50 -11.58 -4.90 2.52
C LEU A 50 -13.10 -4.84 2.48
N SER A 51 -13.67 -3.64 2.35
CA SER A 51 -15.12 -3.46 2.19
C SER A 51 -15.65 -4.12 0.93
N ARG A 52 -14.92 -4.04 -0.19
CA ARG A 52 -15.33 -4.66 -1.46
C ARG A 52 -15.11 -6.17 -1.46
N GLU A 53 -13.98 -6.61 -0.92
CA GLU A 53 -13.59 -8.03 -0.98
C GLU A 53 -14.38 -8.90 0.02
N LEU A 54 -14.83 -8.31 1.13
CA LEU A 54 -15.50 -9.03 2.22
C LEU A 54 -16.96 -8.59 2.42
N ASP A 55 -17.50 -7.78 1.50
CA ASP A 55 -18.85 -7.21 1.55
C ASP A 55 -19.19 -6.62 2.94
N LEU A 56 -18.30 -5.78 3.47
CA LEU A 56 -18.45 -5.24 4.82
C LEU A 56 -19.69 -4.33 4.92
N SER A 57 -20.52 -4.57 5.91
CA SER A 57 -21.58 -3.63 6.31
C SER A 57 -20.98 -2.29 6.78
N ALA A 58 -21.81 -1.24 6.84
CA ALA A 58 -21.39 0.08 7.30
C ALA A 58 -20.75 0.04 8.69
N ALA A 59 -21.37 -0.67 9.64
CA ALA A 59 -20.84 -0.80 11.00
C ALA A 59 -19.49 -1.55 11.06
N GLN A 60 -19.29 -2.56 10.20
CA GLN A 60 -18.01 -3.26 10.09
C GLN A 60 -16.94 -2.35 9.47
N ARG A 61 -17.28 -1.58 8.44
CA ARG A 61 -16.38 -0.61 7.81
C ARG A 61 -15.87 0.43 8.83
N ASP A 62 -16.76 0.95 9.66
CA ASP A 62 -16.40 1.92 10.71
C ASP A 62 -15.50 1.29 11.77
N SER A 63 -15.78 0.05 12.16
CA SER A 63 -14.94 -0.70 13.09
C SER A 63 -13.53 -0.94 12.54
N VAL A 64 -13.43 -1.35 11.26
CA VAL A 64 -12.13 -1.56 10.59
C VAL A 64 -11.37 -0.24 10.46
N ARG A 65 -12.03 0.85 10.10
CA ARG A 65 -11.43 2.20 10.05
C ARG A 65 -10.87 2.60 11.41
N ALA A 66 -11.61 2.38 12.49
CA ALA A 66 -11.17 2.69 13.84
C ALA A 66 -9.94 1.87 14.27
N ILE A 67 -9.84 0.62 13.85
CA ILE A 67 -8.66 -0.23 14.10
C ILE A 67 -7.41 0.36 13.42
N PHE A 68 -7.50 0.70 12.13
CA PHE A 68 -6.36 1.32 11.43
C PHE A 68 -5.97 2.67 12.05
N ALA A 69 -6.95 3.50 12.42
CA ALA A 69 -6.69 4.79 13.06
C ALA A 69 -5.94 4.63 14.39
N ARG A 70 -6.28 3.61 15.19
CA ARG A 70 -5.64 3.32 16.48
C ARG A 70 -4.16 2.95 16.34
N HIS A 71 -3.81 2.18 15.31
CA HIS A 71 -2.43 1.71 15.10
C HIS A 71 -1.58 2.63 14.21
N ARG A 72 -2.20 3.63 13.56
CA ARG A 72 -1.49 4.56 12.68
C ARG A 72 -0.28 5.26 13.33
N PRO A 73 -0.34 5.77 14.57
CA PRO A 73 0.80 6.43 15.20
C PRO A 73 2.01 5.50 15.38
N GLU A 74 1.74 4.23 15.72
CA GLU A 74 2.77 3.22 15.90
C GLU A 74 3.46 2.89 14.56
N THR A 75 2.65 2.67 13.51
CA THR A 75 3.19 2.41 12.16
C THR A 75 3.95 3.61 11.60
N ASP A 76 3.45 4.83 11.81
CA ASP A 76 4.10 6.06 11.34
C ASP A 76 5.44 6.28 12.06
N SER A 77 5.49 6.02 13.37
CA SER A 77 6.71 6.06 14.18
C SER A 77 7.75 5.03 13.71
N LEU A 78 7.32 3.79 13.45
CA LEU A 78 8.21 2.77 12.89
C LEU A 78 8.72 3.18 11.51
N TRP A 79 7.85 3.67 10.65
CA TRP A 79 8.21 4.10 9.30
C TRP A 79 9.20 5.26 9.33
N ALA A 80 9.03 6.24 10.23
CA ALA A 80 9.97 7.34 10.39
C ALA A 80 11.40 6.87 10.71
N ARG A 81 11.54 5.76 11.47
CA ARG A 81 12.85 5.15 11.78
C ARG A 81 13.43 4.36 10.61
N VAL A 82 12.59 3.67 9.84
CA VAL A 82 13.03 2.76 8.76
C VAL A 82 13.26 3.49 7.44
N ARG A 83 12.45 4.52 7.15
CA ARG A 83 12.48 5.28 5.90
C ARG A 83 13.88 5.75 5.49
N PRO A 84 14.71 6.35 6.38
CA PRO A 84 16.05 6.80 5.98
C PRO A 84 16.95 5.67 5.48
N ARG A 85 16.86 4.49 6.11
CA ARG A 85 17.63 3.31 5.70
C ARG A 85 17.16 2.81 4.34
N PHE A 86 15.84 2.76 4.14
CA PHE A 86 15.27 2.38 2.86
C PHE A 86 15.65 3.37 1.74
N ASP A 87 15.61 4.67 2.02
CA ASP A 87 16.02 5.71 1.08
C ASP A 87 17.51 5.57 0.71
N SER A 88 18.38 5.28 1.69
CA SER A 88 19.80 5.00 1.43
C SER A 88 20.01 3.79 0.50
N ILE A 89 19.28 2.70 0.71
CA ILE A 89 19.35 1.51 -0.15
C ILE A 89 18.92 1.84 -1.57
N LYS A 90 17.82 2.58 -1.75
CA LYS A 90 17.36 3.03 -3.08
C LYS A 90 18.42 3.89 -3.78
N THR A 91 19.04 4.83 -3.07
CA THR A 91 20.10 5.67 -3.65
C THR A 91 21.28 4.83 -4.12
N ARG A 92 21.70 3.84 -3.33
CA ARG A 92 22.79 2.95 -3.72
C ARG A 92 22.43 2.10 -4.94
N MET A 93 21.26 1.46 -4.94
CA MET A 93 20.78 0.69 -6.10
C MET A 93 20.72 1.55 -7.36
N ARG A 94 20.27 2.80 -7.24
CA ARG A 94 20.24 3.73 -8.37
C ARG A 94 21.64 4.00 -8.93
N ALA A 95 22.62 4.27 -8.06
CA ALA A 95 23.99 4.51 -8.48
C ALA A 95 24.60 3.27 -9.17
N GLU A 96 24.33 2.07 -8.63
CA GLU A 96 24.77 0.81 -9.23
C GLU A 96 24.14 0.57 -10.61
N ILE A 97 22.85 0.88 -10.78
CA ILE A 97 22.16 0.82 -12.07
C ILE A 97 22.77 1.84 -13.03
N ASP A 98 22.93 3.10 -12.62
CA ASP A 98 23.49 4.15 -13.47
C ASP A 98 24.90 3.80 -13.96
N ALA A 99 25.71 3.11 -13.14
CA ALA A 99 27.04 2.64 -13.54
C ALA A 99 27.00 1.68 -14.75
N GLN A 100 25.89 0.95 -14.97
CA GLN A 100 25.72 0.02 -16.10
C GLN A 100 25.19 0.70 -17.38
N LEU A 101 24.81 1.97 -17.31
CA LEU A 101 24.13 2.67 -18.41
C LEU A 101 25.07 3.59 -19.19
N THR A 102 24.81 3.76 -20.48
CA THR A 102 25.45 4.81 -21.29
C THR A 102 25.01 6.21 -20.83
N PRO A 103 25.75 7.28 -21.16
CA PRO A 103 25.36 8.64 -20.79
C PRO A 103 23.94 9.03 -21.22
N GLU A 104 23.52 8.62 -22.42
CA GLU A 104 22.17 8.89 -22.96
C GLU A 104 21.10 8.12 -22.18
N GLN A 105 21.39 6.85 -21.83
CA GLN A 105 20.49 6.01 -21.04
C GLN A 105 20.33 6.54 -19.60
N ARG A 106 21.39 7.06 -18.97
CA ARG A 106 21.33 7.70 -17.65
C ARG A 106 20.38 8.89 -17.64
N THR A 107 20.44 9.71 -18.70
CA THR A 107 19.54 10.87 -18.84
C THR A 107 18.08 10.43 -18.91
N ARG A 108 17.79 9.37 -19.69
CA ARG A 108 16.43 8.80 -19.77
C ARG A 108 16.00 8.17 -18.45
N HIS A 109 16.90 7.48 -17.75
CA HIS A 109 16.63 6.88 -16.45
C HIS A 109 16.26 7.93 -15.40
N GLN A 110 17.00 9.04 -15.34
CA GLN A 110 16.68 10.18 -14.48
C GLN A 110 15.28 10.73 -14.77
N GLN A 111 14.92 10.94 -16.03
CA GLN A 111 13.59 11.44 -16.41
C GLN A 111 12.45 10.49 -15.99
N LEU A 112 12.68 9.17 -16.05
CA LEU A 112 11.70 8.18 -15.59
C LEU A 112 11.49 8.27 -14.08
N ILE A 113 12.57 8.44 -13.32
CA ILE A 113 12.51 8.61 -11.87
C ILE A 113 11.77 9.90 -11.51
N ASP A 114 12.15 11.02 -12.13
CA ASP A 114 11.55 12.33 -11.85
C ASP A 114 10.04 12.32 -12.18
N ARG A 115 9.65 11.69 -13.29
CA ARG A 115 8.22 11.51 -13.64
C ARG A 115 7.48 10.69 -12.59
N ALA A 116 8.07 9.60 -12.11
CA ALA A 116 7.46 8.76 -11.08
C ALA A 116 7.31 9.52 -9.75
N GLU A 117 8.29 10.34 -9.38
CA GLU A 117 8.23 11.19 -8.20
C GLU A 117 7.18 12.29 -8.33
N HIS A 118 7.10 12.96 -9.49
CA HIS A 118 6.09 13.98 -9.77
C HIS A 118 4.67 13.41 -9.63
N GLN A 119 4.41 12.28 -10.28
CA GLN A 119 3.11 11.60 -10.17
C GLN A 119 2.78 11.19 -8.74
N ARG A 120 3.79 10.85 -7.93
CA ARG A 120 3.58 10.53 -6.52
C ARG A 120 3.19 11.78 -5.72
N ARG A 121 3.86 12.91 -5.93
CA ARG A 121 3.57 14.18 -5.25
C ARG A 121 2.18 14.71 -5.60
N GLU A 122 1.82 14.71 -6.89
CA GLU A 122 0.48 15.13 -7.34
C GLU A 122 -0.65 14.31 -6.72
N ARG A 123 -0.43 12.99 -6.58
CA ARG A 123 -1.38 12.09 -5.90
C ARG A 123 -1.50 12.42 -4.41
N GLU A 124 -0.39 12.71 -3.74
CA GLU A 124 -0.38 13.09 -2.33
C GLU A 124 -1.12 14.42 -2.10
N ASP A 125 -0.86 15.43 -2.93
CA ASP A 125 -1.54 16.73 -2.85
C ASP A 125 -3.04 16.62 -3.16
N SER A 126 -3.42 15.82 -4.16
CA SER A 126 -4.82 15.56 -4.49
C SER A 126 -5.56 14.87 -3.34
N THR A 127 -4.93 13.91 -2.65
CA THR A 127 -5.52 13.26 -1.48
C THR A 127 -5.67 14.20 -0.29
N LYS A 128 -4.73 15.13 -0.09
CA LYS A 128 -4.79 16.14 0.97
C LYS A 128 -5.89 17.17 0.71
N GLY A 129 -6.06 17.61 -0.53
CA GLY A 129 -7.14 18.53 -0.93
C GLY A 129 -8.54 17.95 -0.74
N LYS A 130 -8.72 16.66 -1.05
CA LYS A 130 -10.00 15.97 -0.87
C LYS A 130 -10.37 15.72 0.60
N ALA A 131 -9.39 15.52 1.48
CA ALA A 131 -9.61 15.36 2.92
C ALA A 131 -10.05 16.66 3.63
N VAL A 132 -9.65 17.83 3.11
CA VAL A 132 -10.04 19.14 3.67
C VAL A 132 -11.41 19.62 3.14
N GLY A 133 -11.80 19.22 1.93
CA GLY A 133 -13.07 19.64 1.31
C GLY A 133 -14.31 18.81 1.69
N GLY A 134 -14.17 17.67 2.38
CA GLY A 134 -15.28 16.74 2.68
C GLY A 134 -16.09 17.02 3.95
N GLY A 135 -15.84 18.14 4.64
CA GLY A 135 -16.46 18.48 5.94
C GLY A 135 -17.72 19.35 5.86
N SER A 136 -18.37 19.49 4.71
CA SER A 136 -19.58 20.30 4.60
C SER A 136 -20.52 19.71 3.55
N HIS A 137 -21.44 18.86 3.98
CA HIS A 137 -22.84 18.80 3.53
C HIS A 137 -23.64 17.90 4.46
#